data_AF-A0A3D4TE44-F1
#
_entry.id   AF-A0A3D4TE44-F1
#
_cell.length_a   1.000
_cell.length_b   1.000
_cell.length_c   1.000
_cell.angle_alpha   90.00
_cell.angle_beta   90.00
_cell.angle_gamma   90.00
#
_symmetry.space_group_name_H-M   'P 1'
#
loop_
_entity.id
_entity.type
_entity.pdbx_description
1 polymer ?
#
loop_
_entity_poly.entity_id
_entity_poly.type
_entity_poly.pdbx_seq_one_letter_code
_entity_poly.pdbx_strand_id
1 'polypeptide(L)'
;MTTEHPIADEVLDLVSIALAKGENYMAYNNSLYFIDKADVHFFRTKEEAVDFAESNLSDRDRFSVLHFNSVKDILNQIPYGDQHQRQLNIDPDANGLYNKDGNDFTDALIDHFESQQLSLFNKQLKTDVMNNENLQYLKDNIKYMGFGENMYRELERNLGEGKAEFQLHFAAEINKKPFEATLNFRKSDSTDMYFFNNYNASLEKNNGEKNEQTFYLNKGKGVTAKEAYNLLDGRAVHKDLTTKEGQPYKAWIQLDFENKDKNNNFEVKQFHENYGYDLKAAVEKFAVAELNDPEKAKALMQSLEKGNVQS
;
A
#
# COMPACT_ATOMS: atom_id res chain seq x y z
N MET A 1 6.99 0.55 27.55
CA MET A 1 6.81 -0.47 26.49
C MET A 1 5.35 -0.42 26.12
N THR A 2 4.99 0.50 25.24
CA THR A 2 3.62 0.66 24.73
C THR A 2 3.53 -0.20 23.47
N THR A 3 2.81 -1.31 23.58
CA THR A 3 2.44 -2.16 22.46
C THR A 3 1.46 -1.38 21.59
N GLU A 4 1.86 -1.02 20.38
CA GLU A 4 0.99 -0.40 19.38
C GLU A 4 -0.17 -1.35 19.04
N HIS A 5 -1.39 -0.82 19.01
CA HIS A 5 -2.60 -1.55 18.65
C HIS A 5 -3.28 -0.90 17.41
N PRO A 6 -3.76 -1.67 16.42
CA PRO A 6 -4.51 -1.18 15.25
C PRO A 6 -5.95 -0.72 15.59
N ILE A 7 -6.17 -0.22 16.79
CA ILE A 7 -7.43 0.36 17.25
C ILE A 7 -7.15 1.82 17.57
N ALA A 8 -7.95 2.75 17.02
CA ALA A 8 -7.82 4.16 17.37
C ALA A 8 -8.05 4.37 18.88
N ASP A 9 -7.28 5.25 19.53
CA ASP A 9 -7.47 5.58 20.96
C ASP A 9 -8.92 6.01 21.26
N GLU A 10 -9.56 6.67 20.29
CA GLU A 10 -10.95 7.12 20.35
C GLU A 10 -11.94 5.95 20.43
N VAL A 11 -11.61 4.80 19.87
CA VAL A 11 -12.40 3.57 20.03
C VAL A 11 -12.27 3.05 21.46
N LEU A 12 -11.11 3.16 22.10
CA LEU A 12 -10.93 2.76 23.51
C LEU A 12 -11.70 3.68 24.48
N ASP A 13 -11.80 4.96 24.13
CA ASP A 13 -12.67 5.91 24.83
C ASP A 13 -14.15 5.54 24.66
N LEU A 14 -14.57 5.18 23.44
CA LEU A 14 -15.93 4.73 23.17
C LEU A 14 -16.28 3.43 23.89
N VAL A 15 -15.35 2.48 23.96
CA VAL A 15 -15.47 1.24 24.75
C VAL A 15 -15.72 1.57 26.22
N SER A 16 -14.99 2.54 26.78
CA SER A 16 -15.18 2.97 28.17
C SER A 16 -16.56 3.60 28.40
N ILE A 17 -17.04 4.38 27.43
CA ILE A 17 -18.39 4.98 27.43
C ILE A 17 -19.48 3.89 27.31
N ALA A 18 -19.28 2.90 26.44
CA ALA A 18 -20.20 1.80 26.23
C ALA A 18 -20.37 0.93 27.49
N LEU A 19 -19.26 0.63 28.19
CA LEU A 19 -19.32 -0.07 29.49
C LEU A 19 -20.15 0.69 30.53
N ALA A 20 -20.00 2.02 30.59
CA ALA A 20 -20.79 2.84 31.50
C ALA A 20 -22.29 2.84 31.18
N LYS A 21 -22.67 2.52 29.93
CA LYS A 21 -24.06 2.41 29.45
C LYS A 21 -24.62 0.98 29.50
N GLY A 22 -23.82 0.00 29.90
CA GLY A 22 -24.18 -1.43 29.85
C GLY A 22 -24.24 -2.00 28.44
N GLU A 23 -23.49 -1.40 27.50
CA GLU A 23 -23.36 -1.84 26.11
C GLU A 23 -22.10 -2.71 25.98
N ASN A 24 -22.21 -3.99 26.36
CA ASN A 24 -21.08 -4.92 26.48
C ASN A 24 -20.78 -5.73 25.19
N TYR A 25 -21.50 -5.46 24.10
CA TYR A 25 -21.28 -6.08 22.80
C TYR A 25 -20.82 -5.03 21.79
N MET A 26 -19.76 -5.33 21.06
CA MET A 26 -19.23 -4.46 20.01
C MET A 26 -19.25 -5.21 18.68
N ALA A 27 -19.91 -4.63 17.68
CA ALA A 27 -19.71 -4.98 16.29
C ALA A 27 -18.60 -4.09 15.73
N TYR A 28 -17.57 -4.67 15.12
CA TYR A 28 -16.46 -3.93 14.53
C TYR A 28 -16.14 -4.42 13.12
N ASN A 29 -15.75 -3.51 12.23
CA ASN A 29 -15.35 -3.87 10.87
C ASN A 29 -14.00 -4.59 10.90
N ASN A 30 -14.00 -5.90 10.64
CA ASN A 30 -12.80 -6.72 10.62
C ASN A 30 -12.18 -6.85 9.22
N SER A 31 -12.74 -6.16 8.22
CA SER A 31 -12.11 -5.99 6.91
C SER A 31 -11.00 -4.93 6.90
N LEU A 32 -10.88 -4.13 7.95
CA LEU A 32 -9.96 -2.98 8.01
C LEU A 32 -8.72 -3.29 8.85
N TYR A 33 -7.57 -2.81 8.37
CA TYR A 33 -6.29 -2.95 9.06
C TYR A 33 -6.19 -2.04 10.30
N PHE A 34 -6.98 -0.97 10.34
CA PHE A 34 -7.07 -0.03 11.45
C PHE A 34 -8.55 0.21 11.74
N ILE A 35 -8.96 0.02 12.98
CA ILE A 35 -10.35 0.17 13.41
C ILE A 35 -10.51 1.58 13.98
N ASP A 36 -11.31 2.39 13.30
CA ASP A 36 -11.65 3.72 13.77
C ASP A 36 -13.05 3.77 14.43
N LYS A 37 -13.47 4.95 14.91
CA LYS A 37 -14.74 5.14 15.59
C LYS A 37 -15.98 4.92 14.72
N ALA A 38 -15.87 5.08 13.40
CA ALA A 38 -16.94 4.83 12.45
C ALA A 38 -17.09 3.32 12.17
N ASP A 39 -16.05 2.55 12.46
CA ASP A 39 -15.99 1.11 12.24
C ASP A 39 -16.45 0.28 13.43
N VAL A 40 -16.91 0.93 14.52
CA VAL A 40 -17.37 0.25 15.74
C VAL A 40 -18.77 0.69 16.14
N HIS A 41 -19.57 -0.29 16.53
CA HIS A 41 -20.94 -0.09 17.01
C HIS A 41 -21.16 -0.89 18.29
N PHE A 42 -21.78 -0.28 19.29
CA PHE A 42 -21.96 -0.86 20.62
C PHE A 42 -23.43 -1.16 20.89
N PHE A 43 -23.68 -2.31 21.53
CA PHE A 43 -25.03 -2.86 21.76
C PHE A 43 -25.14 -3.44 23.15
N ARG A 44 -26.37 -3.48 23.69
CA ARG A 44 -26.66 -4.06 25.01
C ARG A 44 -26.79 -5.57 24.97
N THR A 45 -27.32 -6.09 23.87
CA THR A 45 -27.56 -7.53 23.69
C THR A 45 -26.73 -8.08 22.54
N LYS A 46 -26.46 -9.38 22.60
CA LYS A 46 -25.73 -10.08 21.53
C LYS A 46 -26.54 -10.08 20.24
N GLU A 47 -27.85 -10.27 20.38
CA GLU A 47 -28.81 -10.36 19.29
C GLU A 47 -28.81 -9.06 18.47
N GLU A 48 -28.87 -7.89 19.11
CA GLU A 48 -28.78 -6.59 18.42
C GLU A 48 -27.47 -6.40 17.65
N ALA A 49 -26.34 -6.83 18.24
CA ALA A 49 -25.04 -6.71 17.60
C ALA A 49 -24.90 -7.66 16.39
N VAL A 50 -25.44 -8.87 16.48
CA VAL A 50 -25.43 -9.86 15.39
C VAL A 50 -26.36 -9.41 14.28
N ASP A 51 -27.57 -8.96 14.59
CA ASP A 51 -28.51 -8.43 13.60
C ASP A 51 -27.90 -7.24 12.84
N PHE A 52 -27.20 -6.34 13.54
CA PHE A 52 -26.46 -5.25 12.92
C PHE A 52 -25.35 -5.77 12.01
N ALA A 53 -24.52 -6.70 12.49
CA ALA A 53 -23.40 -7.23 11.72
C ALA A 53 -23.87 -7.95 10.44
N GLU A 54 -24.93 -8.76 10.53
CA GLU A 54 -25.50 -9.49 9.39
C GLU A 54 -26.20 -8.54 8.39
N SER A 55 -26.85 -7.49 8.87
CA SER A 55 -27.54 -6.51 8.02
C SER A 55 -26.60 -5.55 7.31
N ASN A 56 -25.35 -5.43 7.76
CA ASN A 56 -24.34 -4.53 7.21
C ASN A 56 -23.17 -5.28 6.54
N LEU A 57 -23.40 -6.53 6.12
CA LEU A 57 -22.46 -7.27 5.28
C LEU A 57 -22.46 -6.70 3.85
N SER A 58 -21.30 -6.22 3.41
CA SER A 58 -21.06 -5.84 2.02
C SER A 58 -19.79 -6.49 1.49
N ASP A 59 -19.53 -6.40 0.18
CA ASP A 59 -18.27 -6.86 -0.42
C ASP A 59 -17.03 -6.14 0.14
N ARG A 60 -17.23 -5.01 0.86
CA ARG A 60 -16.18 -4.17 1.44
C ARG A 60 -16.16 -4.20 2.97
N ASP A 61 -17.32 -4.36 3.60
CA ASP A 61 -17.47 -4.25 5.06
C ASP A 61 -17.93 -5.58 5.64
N ARG A 62 -17.14 -6.10 6.58
CA ARG A 62 -17.46 -7.33 7.31
C ARG A 62 -17.40 -7.00 8.79
N PHE A 63 -18.55 -7.05 9.45
CA PHE A 63 -18.62 -6.78 10.88
C PHE A 63 -18.53 -8.07 11.68
N SER A 64 -17.64 -8.10 12.67
CA SER A 64 -17.54 -9.16 13.67
C SER A 64 -18.04 -8.66 15.01
N VAL A 65 -18.72 -9.53 15.75
CA VAL A 65 -19.25 -9.21 17.08
C VAL A 65 -18.34 -9.82 18.14
N LEU A 66 -17.95 -9.01 19.13
CA LEU A 66 -17.26 -9.48 20.32
C LEU A 66 -17.93 -8.96 21.60
N HIS A 67 -17.75 -9.70 22.69
CA HIS A 67 -18.22 -9.30 24.02
C HIS A 67 -17.05 -8.82 24.87
N PHE A 68 -17.22 -7.69 25.55
CA PHE A 68 -16.18 -7.08 26.37
C PHE A 68 -16.71 -6.62 27.73
N ASN A 69 -15.88 -6.77 28.76
CA ASN A 69 -16.13 -6.25 30.11
C ASN A 69 -15.11 -5.19 30.53
N SER A 70 -14.08 -4.97 29.70
CA SER A 70 -13.02 -4.01 29.94
C SER A 70 -12.35 -3.61 28.62
N VAL A 71 -11.67 -2.47 28.61
CA VAL A 71 -10.81 -2.05 27.49
C VAL A 71 -9.75 -3.10 27.17
N LYS A 72 -9.23 -3.78 28.19
CA LYS A 72 -8.26 -4.87 28.03
C LYS A 72 -8.83 -6.06 27.26
N ASP A 73 -10.13 -6.35 27.38
CA ASP A 73 -10.76 -7.44 26.65
C ASP A 73 -10.77 -7.16 25.16
N ILE A 74 -11.03 -5.93 24.75
CA ILE A 74 -10.99 -5.47 23.35
C ILE A 74 -9.57 -5.66 22.79
N LEU A 75 -8.56 -5.19 23.51
CA LEU A 75 -7.16 -5.31 23.11
C LEU A 75 -6.65 -6.75 23.01
N ASN A 76 -7.27 -7.70 23.73
CA ASN A 76 -6.89 -9.11 23.71
C ASN A 76 -7.73 -9.95 22.72
N GLN A 77 -8.99 -9.59 22.52
CA GLN A 77 -9.95 -10.36 21.72
C GLN A 77 -9.98 -9.92 20.26
N ILE A 78 -9.58 -8.69 19.94
CA ILE A 78 -9.31 -8.28 18.57
C ILE A 78 -7.90 -8.78 18.24
N PRO A 79 -7.78 -9.82 17.38
CA PRO A 79 -6.50 -10.47 17.16
C PRO A 79 -5.53 -9.56 16.41
N TYR A 80 -4.29 -9.51 16.89
CA TYR A 80 -3.14 -8.97 16.16
C TYR A 80 -2.24 -10.10 15.69
N GLY A 81 -1.88 -10.07 14.41
CA GLY A 81 -0.70 -10.72 13.83
C GLY A 81 -0.57 -12.25 13.83
N ASP A 82 -1.26 -13.02 14.70
CA ASP A 82 -0.85 -14.43 14.90
C ASP A 82 -1.96 -15.48 15.17
N GLN A 83 -3.25 -15.12 15.22
CA GLN A 83 -4.31 -16.08 15.64
C GLN A 83 -5.32 -16.51 14.56
N HIS A 84 -5.23 -16.02 13.32
CA HIS A 84 -6.08 -16.52 12.21
C HIS A 84 -5.43 -17.67 11.43
N GLN A 85 -4.80 -18.61 12.12
CA GLN A 85 -4.72 -19.99 11.64
C GLN A 85 -6.05 -20.68 11.96
N ARG A 86 -7.04 -20.55 11.09
CA ARG A 86 -7.96 -21.65 10.68
C ARG A 86 -9.12 -21.15 9.84
N GLN A 87 -9.29 -21.87 8.72
CA GLN A 87 -10.46 -21.97 7.84
C GLN A 87 -10.59 -20.94 6.71
N LEU A 88 -9.75 -21.17 5.69
CA LEU A 88 -10.11 -21.46 4.29
C LEU A 88 -11.45 -20.90 3.77
N ASN A 89 -11.35 -19.84 2.98
CA ASN A 89 -11.67 -19.79 1.55
C ASN A 89 -11.65 -18.30 1.17
N ILE A 90 -11.08 -17.95 0.02
CA ILE A 90 -11.51 -16.89 -0.92
C ILE A 90 -10.31 -16.33 -1.71
N ASP A 91 -10.35 -16.66 -3.00
CA ASP A 91 -10.04 -15.88 -4.20
C ASP A 91 -8.61 -15.32 -4.42
N PRO A 92 -7.82 -15.96 -5.32
CA PRO A 92 -6.52 -15.49 -5.80
C PRO A 92 -6.52 -14.10 -6.47
N ASP A 93 -7.68 -13.53 -6.85
CA ASP A 93 -7.76 -12.35 -7.72
C ASP A 93 -7.90 -10.99 -7.00
N ALA A 94 -7.75 -10.96 -5.68
CA ALA A 94 -7.75 -9.70 -4.91
C ALA A 94 -6.37 -9.02 -4.89
N ASN A 95 -5.97 -8.50 -6.06
CA ASN A 95 -4.74 -7.75 -6.35
C ASN A 95 -4.41 -6.66 -5.31
N GLY A 96 -3.44 -6.95 -4.44
CA GLY A 96 -2.77 -5.97 -3.57
C GLY A 96 -1.30 -6.38 -3.42
N LEU A 97 -0.44 -5.87 -4.29
CA LEU A 97 0.99 -6.14 -4.26
C LEU A 97 1.66 -5.19 -3.25
N TYR A 98 1.95 -5.66 -2.04
CA TYR A 98 2.56 -4.85 -0.97
C TYR A 98 4.08 -4.99 -0.95
N ASN A 99 4.83 -4.08 -1.56
CA ASN A 99 6.28 -4.20 -1.68
C ASN A 99 7.07 -3.72 -0.44
N LYS A 100 8.30 -4.24 -0.22
CA LYS A 100 9.27 -3.82 0.81
C LYS A 100 10.41 -2.93 0.31
N ASP A 101 10.60 -2.76 -1.00
CA ASP A 101 11.61 -1.82 -1.52
C ASP A 101 11.19 -0.36 -1.25
N GLY A 102 11.56 0.17 -0.09
CA GLY A 102 11.43 1.58 0.31
C GLY A 102 12.71 2.03 1.00
N ASN A 103 12.81 3.30 1.34
CA ASN A 103 13.97 3.79 2.09
C ASN A 103 13.72 3.66 3.61
N ASP A 104 14.68 3.08 4.34
CA ASP A 104 14.56 2.82 5.79
C ASP A 104 14.30 4.09 6.62
N PHE A 105 14.73 5.25 6.11
CA PHE A 105 14.48 6.56 6.71
C PHE A 105 12.99 6.95 6.63
N THR A 106 12.30 6.55 5.58
CA THR A 106 10.89 6.85 5.32
C THR A 106 9.97 5.93 6.11
N ASP A 107 10.34 4.67 6.27
CA ASP A 107 9.66 3.78 7.20
C ASP A 107 9.75 4.32 8.63
N ALA A 108 10.96 4.70 9.07
CA ALA A 108 11.16 5.30 10.38
C ALA A 108 10.44 6.65 10.55
N LEU A 109 10.32 7.45 9.49
CA LEU A 109 9.62 8.73 9.51
C LEU A 109 8.09 8.55 9.55
N ILE A 110 7.55 7.62 8.78
CA ILE A 110 6.13 7.24 8.82
C ILE A 110 5.79 6.65 10.18
N ASP A 111 6.60 5.71 10.67
CA ASP A 111 6.39 5.10 11.99
C ASP A 111 6.57 6.15 13.11
N HIS A 112 7.46 7.14 12.95
CA HIS A 112 7.59 8.28 13.87
C HIS A 112 6.36 9.20 13.85
N PHE A 113 5.76 9.44 12.68
CA PHE A 113 4.54 10.26 12.55
C PHE A 113 3.25 9.53 12.92
N GLU A 114 3.20 8.22 12.72
CA GLU A 114 2.11 7.36 13.17
C GLU A 114 2.19 7.15 14.69
N SER A 115 3.39 7.05 15.26
CA SER A 115 3.61 6.92 16.72
C SER A 115 3.57 8.24 17.49
N GLN A 116 3.93 9.37 16.87
CA GLN A 116 3.73 10.69 17.46
C GLN A 116 2.41 11.29 16.99
N GLN A 117 1.44 11.39 17.90
CA GLN A 117 0.30 12.27 17.75
C GLN A 117 0.72 13.75 17.66
N LEU A 118 1.27 14.20 16.52
CA LEU A 118 1.41 15.63 16.19
C LEU A 118 0.05 16.34 16.08
N SER A 119 -1.04 15.57 16.10
CA SER A 119 -2.41 16.01 16.42
C SER A 119 -2.46 16.97 17.62
N LEU A 120 -1.68 16.73 18.68
CA LEU A 120 -1.69 17.59 19.88
C LEU A 120 -0.86 18.86 19.72
N PHE A 121 0.25 18.80 18.97
CA PHE A 121 1.15 19.94 18.78
C PHE A 121 0.59 20.96 17.76
N ASN A 122 -0.03 20.47 16.67
CA ASN A 122 -0.64 21.33 15.66
C ASN A 122 -2.04 21.82 16.05
N LYS A 123 -2.80 21.11 16.90
CA LYS A 123 -4.07 21.67 17.46
C LYS A 123 -3.86 22.94 18.27
N GLN A 124 -2.69 23.11 18.89
CA GLN A 124 -2.37 24.31 19.68
C GLN A 124 -1.91 25.50 18.83
N LEU A 125 -1.49 25.28 17.59
CA LEU A 125 -1.06 26.32 16.66
C LEU A 125 -1.95 26.27 15.42
N LYS A 126 -3.08 26.98 15.45
CA LYS A 126 -3.86 27.33 14.26
C LYS A 126 -3.01 28.19 13.32
N THR A 127 -2.13 27.56 12.57
CA THR A 127 -1.34 28.23 11.55
C THR A 127 -1.34 27.38 10.30
N ASP A 128 -1.70 27.99 9.16
CA ASP A 128 -1.67 27.47 7.78
C ASP A 128 -0.24 27.12 7.31
N VAL A 129 0.59 26.57 8.20
CA VAL A 129 1.97 26.20 7.92
C VAL A 129 1.94 24.82 7.30
N MET A 130 2.29 24.77 6.01
CA MET A 130 2.55 23.53 5.30
C MET A 130 3.40 22.61 6.17
N ASN A 131 2.94 21.36 6.36
CA ASN A 131 3.71 20.37 7.08
C ASN A 131 4.96 20.02 6.24
N ASN A 132 6.07 20.70 6.55
CA ASN A 132 7.34 20.60 5.81
C ASN A 132 7.86 19.15 5.78
N GLU A 133 7.54 18.35 6.79
CA GLU A 133 7.95 16.95 6.86
C GLU A 133 7.12 16.08 5.92
N ASN A 134 5.80 16.32 5.84
CA ASN A 134 4.94 15.66 4.86
C ASN A 134 5.30 16.07 3.41
N LEU A 135 5.64 17.35 3.17
CA LEU A 135 6.16 17.79 1.88
C LEU A 135 7.44 17.02 1.51
N GLN A 136 8.39 16.93 2.44
CA GLN A 136 9.66 16.23 2.20
C GLN A 136 9.43 14.74 1.92
N TYR A 137 8.58 14.09 2.71
CA TYR A 137 8.14 12.72 2.48
C TYR A 137 7.58 12.49 1.06
N LEU A 138 6.67 13.37 0.61
CA LEU A 138 6.09 13.25 -0.72
C LEU A 138 7.11 13.50 -1.84
N LYS A 139 8.04 14.44 -1.65
CA LYS A 139 9.17 14.65 -2.59
C LYS A 139 10.04 13.40 -2.70
N ASP A 140 10.41 12.83 -1.57
CA ASP A 140 11.23 11.62 -1.52
C ASP A 140 10.51 10.45 -2.18
N ASN A 141 9.22 10.25 -1.91
CA ASN A 141 8.42 9.24 -2.61
C ASN A 141 8.42 9.44 -4.13
N ILE A 142 8.16 10.64 -4.64
CA ILE A 142 8.20 10.92 -6.09
C ILE A 142 9.57 10.56 -6.68
N LYS A 143 10.65 10.98 -6.02
CA LYS A 143 12.03 10.74 -6.47
C LYS A 143 12.39 9.26 -6.48
N TYR A 144 12.19 8.57 -5.36
CA TYR A 144 12.57 7.16 -5.22
C TYR A 144 11.66 6.23 -6.03
N MET A 145 10.43 6.64 -6.32
CA MET A 145 9.55 5.95 -7.26
C MET A 145 9.94 6.17 -8.73
N GLY A 146 10.95 7.00 -9.01
CA GLY A 146 11.54 7.15 -10.34
C GLY A 146 10.93 8.25 -11.20
N PHE A 147 10.15 9.17 -10.62
CA PHE A 147 9.53 10.28 -11.33
C PHE A 147 10.37 11.57 -11.33
N GLY A 148 11.49 11.58 -10.60
CA GLY A 148 12.43 12.70 -10.55
C GLY A 148 11.93 13.89 -9.73
N GLU A 149 12.47 15.08 -10.00
CA GLU A 149 12.26 16.27 -9.15
C GLU A 149 11.43 17.38 -9.84
N ASN A 150 11.07 17.20 -11.12
CA ASN A 150 10.47 18.24 -11.96
C ASN A 150 9.09 18.71 -11.46
N MET A 151 8.36 17.86 -10.75
CA MET A 151 7.01 18.14 -10.27
C MET A 151 6.97 18.71 -8.84
N TYR A 152 8.12 18.92 -8.19
CA TYR A 152 8.18 19.42 -6.81
C TYR A 152 7.50 20.77 -6.61
N ARG A 153 7.68 21.70 -7.56
CA ARG A 153 7.03 23.02 -7.49
C ARG A 153 5.51 22.91 -7.54
N GLU A 154 5.00 22.01 -8.35
CA GLU A 154 3.56 21.80 -8.48
C GLU A 154 2.98 21.09 -7.24
N LEU A 155 3.71 20.11 -6.70
CA LEU A 155 3.41 19.49 -5.41
C LEU A 155 3.29 20.56 -4.31
N GLU A 156 4.32 21.38 -4.12
CA GLU A 156 4.33 22.46 -3.12
C GLU A 156 3.15 23.41 -3.29
N ARG A 157 2.85 23.82 -4.53
CA ARG A 157 1.71 24.68 -4.82
C ARG A 157 0.39 24.03 -4.39
N ASN A 158 0.15 22.78 -4.79
CA ASN A 158 -1.10 22.08 -4.48
C ASN A 158 -1.29 21.86 -2.96
N LEU A 159 -0.20 21.56 -2.24
CA LEU A 159 -0.21 21.46 -0.77
C LEU A 159 -0.48 22.82 -0.13
N GLY A 160 0.14 23.90 -0.64
CA GLY A 160 -0.03 25.26 -0.11
C GLY A 160 -1.44 25.83 -0.36
N GLU A 161 -2.10 25.39 -1.43
CA GLU A 161 -3.50 25.70 -1.71
C GLU A 161 -4.50 24.87 -0.88
N GLY A 162 -4.03 23.84 -0.17
CA GLY A 162 -4.88 23.03 0.71
C GLY A 162 -5.92 22.17 -0.03
N LYS A 163 -5.66 21.78 -1.28
CA LYS A 163 -6.58 20.94 -2.08
C LYS A 163 -6.84 19.60 -1.39
N ALA A 164 -8.08 19.12 -1.36
CA ALA A 164 -8.39 17.81 -0.77
C ALA A 164 -7.79 16.65 -1.57
N GLU A 165 -7.71 16.79 -2.89
CA GLU A 165 -7.10 15.84 -3.82
C GLU A 165 -6.51 16.58 -5.01
N PHE A 166 -5.45 16.05 -5.59
CA PHE A 166 -4.84 16.57 -6.80
C PHE A 166 -4.01 15.51 -7.52
N GLN A 167 -3.66 15.80 -8.77
CA GLN A 167 -2.85 14.93 -9.61
C GLN A 167 -1.60 15.66 -10.10
N LEU A 168 -0.50 14.91 -10.22
CA LEU A 168 0.72 15.36 -10.91
C LEU A 168 0.93 14.48 -12.14
N HIS A 169 1.30 15.10 -13.25
CA HIS A 169 1.47 14.41 -14.53
C HIS A 169 2.95 14.28 -14.87
N PHE A 170 3.35 13.07 -15.21
CA PHE A 170 4.69 12.73 -15.67
C PHE A 170 4.61 12.20 -17.10
N ALA A 171 5.50 12.67 -17.95
CA ALA A 171 5.67 12.15 -19.30
C ALA A 171 7.16 12.03 -19.61
N ALA A 172 7.53 10.92 -20.21
CA ALA A 172 8.89 10.64 -20.66
C ALA A 172 8.87 9.77 -21.91
N GLU A 173 9.95 9.81 -22.67
CA GLU A 173 10.20 8.85 -23.75
C GLU A 173 11.27 7.86 -23.29
N ILE A 174 10.91 6.59 -23.16
CA ILE A 174 11.81 5.52 -22.71
C ILE A 174 11.98 4.53 -23.85
N ASN A 175 13.21 4.34 -24.34
CA ASN A 175 13.50 3.48 -25.50
C ASN A 175 12.64 3.79 -26.74
N LYS A 176 12.40 5.08 -27.03
CA LYS A 176 11.54 5.56 -28.12
C LYS A 176 10.05 5.20 -27.97
N LYS A 177 9.63 4.81 -26.77
CA LYS A 177 8.23 4.58 -26.43
C LYS A 177 7.73 5.68 -25.50
N PRO A 178 6.62 6.35 -25.83
CA PRO A 178 5.95 7.27 -24.92
C PRO A 178 5.51 6.53 -23.64
N PHE A 179 5.93 7.06 -22.49
CA PHE A 179 5.51 6.61 -21.17
C PHE A 179 4.92 7.78 -20.40
N GLU A 180 3.70 7.62 -19.94
CA GLU A 180 2.98 8.63 -19.17
C GLU A 180 2.55 8.06 -17.82
N ALA A 181 2.52 8.90 -16.79
CA ALA A 181 1.98 8.54 -15.50
C ALA A 181 1.24 9.71 -14.84
N THR A 182 0.10 9.41 -14.23
CA THR A 182 -0.70 10.33 -13.43
C THR A 182 -0.64 9.89 -11.97
N LEU A 183 0.07 10.66 -11.15
CA LEU A 183 0.28 10.42 -9.73
C LEU A 183 -0.87 11.02 -8.93
N ASN A 184 -1.53 10.21 -8.10
CA ASN A 184 -2.72 10.61 -7.36
C ASN A 184 -2.39 10.92 -5.89
N PHE A 185 -2.66 12.15 -5.47
CA PHE A 185 -2.44 12.63 -4.11
C PHE A 185 -3.77 12.97 -3.44
N ARG A 186 -3.91 12.60 -2.16
CA ARG A 186 -5.10 12.92 -1.36
C ARG A 186 -4.71 13.32 0.05
N LYS A 187 -5.40 14.33 0.58
CA LYS A 187 -5.33 14.74 1.98
C LYS A 187 -6.10 13.73 2.85
N SER A 188 -5.55 13.42 4.01
CA SER A 188 -6.23 12.66 5.06
C SER A 188 -7.53 13.34 5.50
N ASP A 189 -8.56 12.56 5.78
CA ASP A 189 -9.81 13.07 6.36
C ASP A 189 -9.67 13.38 7.86
N SER A 190 -8.68 12.78 8.53
CA SER A 190 -8.45 12.88 9.98
C SER A 190 -7.25 13.75 10.37
N THR A 191 -6.34 14.03 9.44
CA THR A 191 -5.10 14.81 9.69
C THR A 191 -4.84 15.82 8.58
N ASP A 192 -3.87 16.71 8.78
CA ASP A 192 -3.41 17.62 7.73
C ASP A 192 -2.38 16.99 6.76
N MET A 193 -2.19 15.68 6.82
CA MET A 193 -1.24 14.96 5.98
C MET A 193 -1.80 14.64 4.60
N TYR A 194 -0.90 14.60 3.62
CA TYR A 194 -1.16 14.15 2.26
C TYR A 194 -0.44 12.85 1.96
N PHE A 195 -1.07 12.03 1.12
CA PHE A 195 -0.56 10.72 0.75
C PHE A 195 -0.52 10.53 -0.76
N PHE A 196 0.53 9.86 -1.23
CA PHE A 196 0.68 9.38 -2.61
C PHE A 196 0.38 7.88 -2.64
N ASN A 197 -0.88 7.54 -2.93
CA ASN A 197 -1.40 6.17 -2.73
C ASN A 197 -1.34 5.30 -3.98
N ASN A 198 -1.37 5.91 -5.16
CA ASN A 198 -1.32 5.18 -6.42
C ASN A 198 -0.95 6.13 -7.57
N TYR A 199 -0.56 5.54 -8.68
CA TYR A 199 -0.46 6.23 -9.96
C TYR A 199 -1.02 5.37 -11.08
N ASN A 200 -1.64 6.00 -12.07
CA ASN A 200 -1.98 5.33 -13.32
C ASN A 200 -0.81 5.53 -14.29
N ALA A 201 -0.33 4.47 -14.92
CA ALA A 201 0.73 4.56 -15.92
C ALA A 201 0.29 3.97 -17.25
N SER A 202 0.83 4.55 -18.31
CA SER A 202 0.61 4.12 -19.68
C SER A 202 1.90 3.99 -20.47
N LEU A 203 1.94 2.99 -21.32
CA LEU A 203 3.00 2.78 -22.31
C LEU A 203 2.37 2.59 -23.69
N GLU A 204 2.82 3.41 -24.66
CA GLU A 204 2.53 3.18 -26.06
C GLU A 204 3.61 2.29 -26.68
N LYS A 205 3.18 1.16 -27.23
CA LYS A 205 4.05 0.20 -27.92
C LYS A 205 4.28 0.64 -29.37
N ASN A 206 5.32 0.08 -30.00
CA ASN A 206 5.71 0.40 -31.39
C ASN A 206 4.61 0.12 -32.44
N ASN A 207 3.64 -0.74 -32.11
CA ASN A 207 2.48 -1.07 -32.95
C ASN A 207 1.30 -0.10 -32.76
N GLY A 208 1.43 0.94 -31.92
CA GLY A 208 0.36 1.88 -31.56
C GLY A 208 -0.59 1.36 -30.48
N GLU A 209 -0.36 0.16 -29.94
CA GLU A 209 -1.13 -0.37 -28.81
C GLU A 209 -0.75 0.37 -27.52
N LYS A 210 -1.76 0.81 -26.77
CA LYS A 210 -1.58 1.51 -25.51
C LYS A 210 -1.96 0.60 -24.35
N ASN A 211 -0.98 0.26 -23.52
CA ASN A 211 -1.19 -0.48 -22.29
C ASN A 211 -1.31 0.51 -21.12
N GLU A 212 -2.31 0.30 -20.26
CA GLU A 212 -2.57 1.15 -19.10
C GLU A 212 -2.79 0.27 -17.86
N GLN A 213 -2.21 0.68 -16.73
CA GLN A 213 -2.32 -0.03 -15.45
C GLN A 213 -2.27 0.96 -14.30
N THR A 214 -3.12 0.76 -13.29
CA THR A 214 -3.01 1.47 -12.01
C THR A 214 -2.12 0.68 -11.05
N PHE A 215 -1.09 1.35 -10.53
CA PHE A 215 -0.16 0.80 -9.55
C PHE A 215 -0.41 1.43 -8.19
N TYR A 216 -0.69 0.58 -7.20
CA TYR A 216 -0.93 0.99 -5.82
C TYR A 216 0.37 0.99 -5.01
N LEU A 217 0.46 1.92 -4.08
CA LEU A 217 1.60 2.14 -3.20
C LEU A 217 1.17 1.96 -1.76
N ASN A 218 2.08 1.40 -0.97
CA ASN A 218 1.92 1.30 0.48
C ASN A 218 3.15 1.94 1.14
N LYS A 219 2.95 3.02 1.90
CA LYS A 219 4.03 3.72 2.63
C LYS A 219 5.24 4.05 1.74
N GLY A 220 4.99 4.55 0.53
CA GLY A 220 6.06 4.88 -0.44
C GLY A 220 6.70 3.67 -1.13
N LYS A 221 6.17 2.47 -0.92
CA LYS A 221 6.66 1.22 -1.53
C LYS A 221 5.68 0.71 -2.57
N GLY A 222 6.22 0.18 -3.66
CA GLY A 222 5.41 -0.41 -4.71
C GLY A 222 6.23 -0.68 -5.97
N VAL A 223 5.53 -0.66 -7.11
CA VAL A 223 6.13 -0.72 -8.44
C VAL A 223 6.62 0.69 -8.80
N THR A 224 7.92 0.85 -9.04
CA THR A 224 8.52 2.12 -9.51
C THR A 224 8.17 2.41 -10.98
N ALA A 225 8.36 3.65 -11.44
CA ALA A 225 8.10 4.05 -12.83
C ALA A 225 8.83 3.17 -13.85
N LYS A 226 10.08 2.79 -13.57
CA LYS A 226 10.86 1.91 -14.45
C LYS A 226 10.32 0.48 -14.47
N GLU A 227 9.90 -0.04 -13.32
CA GLU A 227 9.28 -1.36 -13.22
C GLU A 227 7.89 -1.38 -13.88
N ALA A 228 7.11 -0.31 -13.75
CA ALA A 228 5.83 -0.15 -14.45
C ALA A 228 6.02 -0.14 -15.96
N TYR A 229 7.01 0.61 -16.47
CA TYR A 229 7.38 0.53 -17.89
C TYR A 229 7.70 -0.91 -18.31
N ASN A 230 8.45 -1.66 -17.50
CA ASN A 230 8.80 -3.05 -17.82
C ASN A 230 7.58 -3.99 -17.80
N LEU A 231 6.69 -3.84 -16.82
CA LEU A 231 5.44 -4.60 -16.72
C LEU A 231 4.49 -4.31 -17.88
N LEU A 232 4.29 -3.05 -18.23
CA LEU A 232 3.46 -2.62 -19.35
C LEU A 232 4.03 -3.07 -20.71
N ASP A 233 5.35 -3.26 -20.78
CA ASP A 233 6.04 -3.83 -21.94
C ASP A 233 6.01 -5.37 -21.95
N GLY A 234 5.31 -6.00 -20.99
CA GLY A 234 5.09 -7.44 -20.90
C GLY A 234 6.19 -8.23 -20.20
N ARG A 235 7.16 -7.56 -19.58
CA ARG A 235 8.26 -8.22 -18.86
C ARG A 235 7.87 -8.46 -17.40
N ALA A 236 8.45 -9.51 -16.81
CA ALA A 236 8.28 -9.79 -15.40
C ALA A 236 9.24 -8.93 -14.55
N VAL A 237 8.81 -8.60 -13.33
CA VAL A 237 9.60 -7.88 -12.32
C VAL A 237 9.58 -8.66 -11.03
N HIS A 238 10.73 -8.84 -10.40
CA HIS A 238 10.87 -9.48 -9.10
C HIS A 238 10.68 -8.45 -7.97
N LYS A 239 9.75 -8.72 -7.05
CA LYS A 239 9.40 -7.81 -5.95
C LYS A 239 9.42 -8.53 -4.62
N ASP A 240 9.82 -7.80 -3.58
CA ASP A 240 9.67 -8.21 -2.18
C ASP A 240 8.26 -7.84 -1.71
N LEU A 241 7.31 -8.73 -1.88
CA LEU A 241 5.92 -8.50 -1.54
C LEU A 241 5.59 -8.87 -0.09
N THR A 242 4.37 -8.54 0.32
CA THR A 242 3.82 -8.83 1.64
C THR A 242 2.44 -9.41 1.44
N THR A 243 2.14 -10.52 2.11
CA THR A 243 0.80 -11.10 2.07
C THR A 243 -0.18 -10.20 2.82
N LYS A 244 -1.48 -10.50 2.72
CA LYS A 244 -2.50 -9.79 3.50
C LYS A 244 -2.26 -9.93 5.01
N GLU A 245 -1.61 -11.01 5.42
CA GLU A 245 -1.21 -11.33 6.79
C GLU A 245 0.09 -10.63 7.22
N GLY A 246 0.65 -9.74 6.40
CA GLY A 246 1.88 -9.02 6.73
C GLY A 246 3.17 -9.84 6.52
N GLN A 247 3.07 -11.06 5.98
CA GLN A 247 4.24 -11.92 5.80
C GLN A 247 5.01 -11.53 4.54
N PRO A 248 6.32 -11.24 4.65
CA PRO A 248 7.12 -10.99 3.47
C PRO A 248 7.26 -12.25 2.62
N TYR A 249 7.19 -12.08 1.31
CA TYR A 249 7.56 -13.10 0.35
C TYR A 249 8.12 -12.45 -0.90
N LYS A 250 8.88 -13.20 -1.70
CA LYS A 250 9.35 -12.72 -2.99
C LYS A 250 8.57 -13.39 -4.11
N ALA A 251 8.29 -12.61 -5.15
CA ALA A 251 7.68 -13.16 -6.34
C ALA A 251 8.09 -12.38 -7.58
N TRP A 252 8.13 -13.09 -8.70
CA TRP A 252 8.05 -12.45 -10.01
C TRP A 252 6.59 -12.10 -10.29
N ILE A 253 6.35 -10.86 -10.69
CA ILE A 253 5.06 -10.37 -11.11
C ILE A 253 5.09 -10.04 -12.61
N GLN A 254 4.02 -10.36 -13.32
CA GLN A 254 3.85 -10.06 -14.74
C GLN A 254 2.38 -9.72 -15.02
N LEU A 255 2.12 -8.77 -15.92
CA LEU A 255 0.76 -8.46 -16.34
C LEU A 255 0.24 -9.51 -17.33
N ASP A 256 -0.99 -9.95 -17.11
CA ASP A 256 -1.75 -10.74 -18.06
C ASP A 256 -2.54 -9.80 -18.98
N PHE A 257 -2.08 -9.64 -20.22
CA PHE A 257 -2.77 -8.77 -21.18
C PHE A 257 -4.04 -9.39 -21.77
N GLU A 258 -4.31 -10.66 -21.50
CA GLU A 258 -5.52 -11.35 -21.97
C GLU A 258 -6.71 -11.15 -21.03
N ASN A 259 -6.44 -10.91 -19.75
CA ASN A 259 -7.46 -10.83 -18.70
C ASN A 259 -7.42 -9.49 -17.97
N LYS A 260 -8.60 -8.95 -17.67
CA LYS A 260 -8.76 -7.67 -16.97
C LYS A 260 -9.69 -7.81 -15.78
N ASP A 261 -9.34 -7.09 -14.72
CA ASP A 261 -10.16 -6.98 -13.53
C ASP A 261 -11.36 -6.02 -13.75
N LYS A 262 -12.23 -5.95 -12.74
CA LYS A 262 -13.41 -5.06 -12.70
C LYS A 262 -13.09 -3.57 -12.79
N ASN A 263 -11.84 -3.17 -12.55
CA ASN A 263 -11.35 -1.80 -12.64
C ASN A 263 -10.62 -1.54 -13.98
N ASN A 264 -10.73 -2.46 -14.94
CA ASN A 264 -10.08 -2.41 -16.26
C ASN A 264 -8.53 -2.42 -16.20
N ASN A 265 -7.95 -2.88 -15.08
CA ASN A 265 -6.53 -3.18 -14.96
C ASN A 265 -6.26 -4.60 -15.46
N PHE A 266 -5.06 -4.84 -15.97
CA PHE A 266 -4.59 -6.19 -16.27
C PHE A 266 -4.44 -7.00 -14.98
N GLU A 267 -4.83 -8.28 -15.06
CA GLU A 267 -4.56 -9.23 -13.97
C GLU A 267 -3.05 -9.41 -13.79
N VAL A 268 -2.62 -9.73 -12.57
CA VAL A 268 -1.20 -9.89 -12.24
C VAL A 268 -0.90 -11.36 -11.95
N LYS A 269 -0.10 -11.98 -12.83
CA LYS A 269 0.46 -13.30 -12.59
C LYS A 269 1.61 -13.20 -11.60
N GLN A 270 1.58 -14.04 -10.57
CA GLN A 270 2.61 -14.10 -9.55
C GLN A 270 3.28 -15.47 -9.55
N PHE A 271 4.61 -15.48 -9.59
CA PHE A 271 5.43 -16.68 -9.51
C PHE A 271 6.30 -16.59 -8.26
N HIS A 272 5.83 -17.21 -7.18
CA HIS A 272 6.54 -17.27 -5.90
C HIS A 272 7.84 -18.08 -6.03
N GLU A 273 8.75 -17.93 -5.06
CA GLU A 273 10.04 -18.65 -5.03
C GLU A 273 9.87 -20.18 -5.11
N ASN A 274 8.76 -20.72 -4.58
CA ASN A 274 8.43 -22.15 -4.66
C ASN A 274 8.13 -22.64 -6.08
N TYR A 275 7.95 -21.74 -7.04
CA TYR A 275 7.80 -22.08 -8.46
C TYR A 275 9.10 -22.67 -9.05
N GLY A 276 10.25 -22.43 -8.40
CA GLY A 276 11.53 -23.04 -8.78
C GLY A 276 12.27 -22.35 -9.92
N TYR A 277 11.89 -21.12 -10.28
CA TYR A 277 12.65 -20.32 -11.24
C TYR A 277 13.89 -19.70 -10.59
N ASP A 278 15.07 -20.08 -11.07
CA ASP A 278 16.36 -19.53 -10.65
C ASP A 278 16.91 -18.63 -11.77
N LEU A 279 16.92 -17.31 -11.52
CA LEU A 279 17.43 -16.31 -12.46
C LEU A 279 18.91 -16.53 -12.76
N LYS A 280 19.73 -16.81 -11.74
CA LYS A 280 21.18 -16.96 -11.91
C LYS A 280 21.47 -18.18 -12.79
N ALA A 281 20.84 -19.31 -12.49
CA ALA A 281 20.96 -20.52 -13.29
C ALA A 281 20.43 -20.34 -14.73
N ALA A 282 19.45 -19.46 -14.95
CA ALA A 282 18.98 -19.12 -16.28
C ALA A 282 20.01 -18.28 -17.06
N VAL A 283 20.63 -17.29 -16.41
CA VAL A 283 21.61 -16.39 -17.04
C VAL A 283 22.94 -17.10 -17.32
N GLU A 284 23.37 -18.02 -16.46
CA GLU A 284 24.59 -18.83 -16.63
C GLU A 284 24.58 -19.71 -17.90
N LYS A 285 23.41 -19.94 -18.51
CA LYS A 285 23.28 -20.64 -19.79
C LYS A 285 23.77 -19.81 -20.98
N PHE A 286 23.98 -18.52 -20.79
CA PHE A 286 24.44 -17.58 -21.81
C PHE A 286 25.89 -17.18 -21.57
N ALA A 287 26.61 -16.87 -22.65
CA ALA A 287 27.99 -16.37 -22.57
C ALA A 287 28.00 -14.89 -22.13
N VAL A 288 27.79 -14.64 -20.84
CA VAL A 288 27.70 -13.30 -20.26
C VAL A 288 29.01 -12.96 -19.56
N ALA A 289 29.72 -11.95 -20.05
CA ALA A 289 31.05 -11.58 -19.57
C ALA A 289 31.03 -11.05 -18.13
N GLU A 290 29.93 -10.40 -17.76
CA GLU A 290 29.67 -9.78 -16.47
C GLU A 290 29.60 -10.80 -15.32
N LEU A 291 29.32 -12.08 -15.61
CA LEU A 291 29.29 -13.13 -14.59
C LEU A 291 30.67 -13.46 -13.99
N ASN A 292 31.75 -13.08 -14.67
CA ASN A 292 33.12 -13.33 -14.20
C ASN A 292 33.57 -12.35 -13.10
N ASP A 293 32.83 -11.26 -12.91
CA ASP A 293 33.12 -10.22 -11.93
C ASP A 293 31.96 -10.17 -10.91
N PRO A 294 32.20 -10.41 -9.61
CA PRO A 294 31.13 -10.46 -8.61
C PRO A 294 30.26 -9.21 -8.52
N GLU A 295 30.84 -8.02 -8.69
CA GLU A 295 30.09 -6.76 -8.61
C GLU A 295 29.25 -6.57 -9.86
N LYS A 296 29.79 -6.87 -11.04
CA LYS A 296 29.04 -6.81 -12.30
C LYS A 296 27.94 -7.87 -12.34
N ALA A 297 28.20 -9.08 -11.85
CA ALA A 297 27.20 -10.13 -11.73
C ALA A 297 26.05 -9.70 -10.83
N LYS A 298 26.34 -9.10 -9.67
CA LYS A 298 25.32 -8.57 -8.76
C LYS A 298 24.50 -7.47 -9.41
N ALA A 299 25.15 -6.50 -10.05
CA ALA A 299 24.47 -5.40 -10.76
C ALA A 299 23.57 -5.93 -11.90
N LEU A 300 24.06 -6.94 -12.63
CA LEU A 300 23.31 -7.62 -13.68
C LEU A 300 22.04 -8.29 -13.12
N MET A 301 22.17 -9.08 -12.04
CA MET A 301 21.02 -9.75 -11.43
C MET A 301 19.97 -8.73 -10.97
N GLN A 302 20.39 -7.68 -10.26
CA GLN A 302 19.47 -6.62 -9.80
C GLN A 302 18.79 -5.88 -10.95
N SER A 303 19.49 -5.70 -12.08
CA SER A 303 18.91 -5.08 -13.26
C SER A 303 17.84 -5.97 -13.90
N LEU A 304 18.12 -7.27 -14.00
CA LEU A 304 17.21 -8.28 -14.56
C LEU A 304 16.00 -8.53 -13.66
N GLU A 305 16.18 -8.54 -12.33
CA GLU A 305 15.10 -8.58 -11.34
C GLU A 305 14.13 -7.42 -11.53
N LYS A 306 14.64 -6.22 -11.87
CA LYS A 306 13.78 -5.07 -12.21
C LYS A 306 13.11 -5.19 -13.58
N GLY A 307 13.33 -6.27 -14.32
CA GLY A 307 12.80 -6.50 -15.66
C GLY A 307 13.55 -5.77 -16.77
N ASN A 308 14.74 -5.23 -16.52
CA ASN A 308 15.47 -4.45 -17.53
C ASN A 308 16.14 -5.35 -18.57
N VAL A 309 16.12 -4.92 -19.84
CA VAL A 309 16.90 -5.54 -20.90
C VAL A 309 18.38 -5.21 -20.72
N GLN A 310 19.24 -6.17 -21.04
CA GLN A 310 20.70 -6.02 -21.08
C GLN A 310 21.14 -6.11 -22.53
N SER A 311 21.99 -5.18 -22.98
CA SER A 311 22.43 -5.02 -24.38
C SER A 311 23.92 -4.82 -24.45
#